data_AF-A0A7W0MSB4-F1
#
_entry.id   AF-A0A7W0MSB4-F1
#
_cell.length_a   1.000
_cell.length_b   1.000
_cell.length_c   1.000
_cell.angle_alpha   90.00
_cell.angle_beta   90.00
_cell.angle_gamma   90.00
#
_symmetry.space_group_name_H-M   'P 1'
#
loop_
_entity.id
_entity.type
_entity.pdbx_description
1 polymer ?
#
loop_
_entity_poly.entity_id
_entity_poly.type
_entity_poly.pdbx_seq_one_letter_code
_entity_poly.pdbx_strand_id
1 'polypeptide(L)'
;MIANLWTEAEAQEMQQAAGPDPRAREPALRVLTSRLIGRDPDLVMHGGGNTSLKSTAVDVFGEEVEVLHIKGSGWDLEVIEAVGLPAVRLVPLLQLRSLAALSDEAMVNVQRLNLLDVSTAPRNPASWAP
;
A
#
# COMPACT_ATOMS: atom_id res chain seq x y z
N MET A 1 12.73 17.25 -18.48
CA MET A 1 11.34 17.41 -18.01
C MET A 1 10.77 16.02 -17.87
N ILE A 2 10.18 15.71 -16.72
CA ILE A 2 9.52 14.43 -16.48
C ILE A 2 8.21 14.40 -17.27
N ALA A 3 7.98 13.31 -18.02
CA ALA A 3 6.79 13.14 -18.84
C ALA A 3 5.64 12.57 -17.99
N ASN A 4 4.41 13.03 -18.24
CA ASN A 4 3.24 12.39 -17.67
C ASN A 4 2.89 11.15 -18.52
N LEU A 5 3.05 9.97 -17.93
CA LEU A 5 2.78 8.68 -18.57
C LEU A 5 1.37 8.13 -18.27
N TRP A 6 0.53 8.86 -17.53
CA TRP A 6 -0.84 8.46 -17.25
C TRP A 6 -1.68 8.41 -18.53
N THR A 7 -2.39 7.30 -18.74
CA THR A 7 -3.44 7.22 -19.74
C THR A 7 -4.73 6.71 -19.12
N GLU A 8 -5.84 7.31 -19.53
CA GLU A 8 -7.17 6.93 -19.04
C GLU A 8 -7.55 5.51 -19.49
N ALA A 9 -7.08 5.07 -20.66
CA ALA A 9 -7.32 3.74 -21.18
C ALA A 9 -6.68 2.64 -20.29
N GLU A 10 -5.40 2.79 -19.94
CA GLU A 10 -4.70 1.82 -19.07
C GLU A 10 -5.30 1.78 -17.66
N ALA A 11 -5.70 2.94 -17.13
CA ALA A 11 -6.40 3.05 -15.85
C ALA A 11 -7.72 2.24 -15.84
N GLN A 12 -8.52 2.40 -16.89
CA GLN A 12 -9.78 1.67 -17.05
C GLN A 12 -9.56 0.17 -17.23
N GLU A 13 -8.57 -0.24 -18.03
CA GLU A 13 -8.21 -1.65 -18.21
C GLU A 13 -7.80 -2.31 -16.88
N MET A 14 -6.92 -1.66 -16.11
CA MET A 14 -6.49 -2.14 -14.79
C MET A 14 -7.67 -2.30 -13.82
N GLN A 15 -8.59 -1.34 -13.78
CA GLN A 15 -9.78 -1.42 -12.92
C GLN A 15 -10.77 -2.50 -13.40
N GLN A 16 -10.97 -2.65 -14.71
CA GLN A 16 -11.86 -3.68 -15.26
C GLN A 16 -11.33 -5.08 -14.97
N ALA A 17 -10.03 -5.29 -15.11
CA ALA A 17 -9.37 -6.57 -14.79
C ALA A 17 -9.53 -6.98 -13.30
N ALA A 18 -9.67 -6.01 -12.39
CA ALA A 18 -9.89 -6.23 -10.96
C ALA A 18 -11.34 -6.64 -10.62
N GLY A 19 -12.25 -6.69 -11.60
CA GLY A 19 -13.66 -7.04 -11.38
C GLY A 19 -14.53 -5.85 -10.99
N PRO A 20 -15.78 -6.07 -10.54
CA PRO A 20 -16.75 -4.98 -10.28
C PRO A 20 -16.62 -4.33 -8.89
N ASP A 21 -15.97 -4.97 -7.92
CA ASP A 21 -15.87 -4.48 -6.54
C ASP A 21 -14.93 -3.25 -6.48
N PRO A 22 -15.40 -2.07 -6.03
CA PRO A 22 -14.54 -0.90 -5.82
C PRO A 22 -13.31 -1.19 -4.93
N ARG A 23 -13.47 -2.06 -3.94
CA ARG A 23 -12.41 -2.45 -2.99
C ARG A 23 -11.29 -3.24 -3.65
N ALA A 24 -11.53 -3.81 -4.84
CA ALA A 24 -10.51 -4.41 -5.70
C ALA A 24 -9.98 -3.43 -6.76
N ARG A 25 -10.85 -2.57 -7.30
CA ARG A 25 -10.51 -1.60 -8.35
C ARG A 25 -9.56 -0.50 -7.87
N GLU A 26 -9.76 0.03 -6.67
CA GLU A 26 -8.94 1.14 -6.17
C GLU A 26 -7.50 0.68 -5.89
N PRO A 27 -7.23 -0.46 -5.23
CA PRO A 27 -5.88 -1.00 -5.12
C PRO A 27 -5.23 -1.28 -6.49
N ALA A 28 -5.99 -1.79 -7.47
CA ALA A 28 -5.46 -2.00 -8.83
C ALA A 28 -5.01 -0.67 -9.48
N LEU A 29 -5.80 0.38 -9.35
CA LEU A 29 -5.42 1.72 -9.80
C LEU A 29 -4.18 2.25 -9.05
N ARG A 30 -4.09 1.96 -7.74
CA ARG A 30 -2.92 2.32 -6.94
C ARG A 30 -1.66 1.56 -7.40
N VAL A 31 -1.78 0.29 -7.81
CA VAL A 31 -0.70 -0.45 -8.45
C VAL A 31 -0.24 0.26 -9.72
N LEU A 32 -1.16 0.64 -10.60
CA LEU A 32 -0.81 1.37 -11.83
C LEU A 32 -0.03 2.66 -11.53
N THR A 33 -0.59 3.54 -10.69
CA THR A 33 0.08 4.81 -10.33
C THR A 33 1.44 4.60 -9.65
N SER A 34 1.59 3.54 -8.86
CA SER A 34 2.87 3.17 -8.26
C SER A 34 3.89 2.79 -9.32
N ARG A 35 3.50 1.97 -10.31
CA ARG A 35 4.36 1.57 -11.43
C ARG A 35 4.74 2.75 -12.31
N LEU A 36 3.82 3.67 -12.58
CA LEU A 36 4.11 4.87 -13.37
C LEU A 36 5.22 5.72 -12.71
N ILE A 37 5.18 5.89 -11.39
CA ILE A 37 6.22 6.61 -10.65
C ILE A 37 7.50 5.77 -10.56
N GLY A 38 7.40 4.47 -10.30
CA GLY A 38 8.54 3.57 -10.13
C GLY A 38 9.37 3.33 -11.40
N ARG A 39 8.76 3.51 -12.59
CA ARG A 39 9.46 3.40 -13.89
C ARG A 39 10.36 4.60 -14.20
N ASP A 40 10.22 5.71 -13.48
CA ASP A 40 11.04 6.89 -13.68
C ASP A 40 12.16 6.95 -12.62
N PRO A 41 13.42 6.68 -12.98
CA PRO A 41 14.54 6.69 -12.05
C PRO A 41 14.84 8.10 -11.50
N ASP A 42 14.37 9.17 -12.15
CA ASP A 42 14.50 10.54 -11.64
C ASP A 42 13.48 10.84 -10.53
N LEU A 43 12.42 10.02 -10.39
CA LEU A 43 11.41 10.13 -9.32
C LEU A 43 11.71 9.22 -8.12
N VAL A 44 12.09 7.97 -8.38
CA VAL A 44 12.30 6.97 -7.32
C VAL A 44 13.51 6.10 -7.63
N MET A 45 14.46 6.06 -6.69
CA MET A 45 15.58 5.13 -6.72
C MET A 45 15.13 3.72 -6.30
N HIS A 46 15.77 2.68 -6.86
CA HIS A 46 15.47 1.27 -6.60
C HIS A 46 15.29 0.97 -5.10
N GLY A 47 14.17 0.33 -4.75
CA GLY A 47 13.80 -0.04 -3.38
C GLY A 47 13.21 1.10 -2.53
N GLY A 48 13.27 2.34 -2.99
CA GLY A 48 12.69 3.52 -2.33
C GLY A 48 11.21 3.73 -2.65
N GLY A 49 10.72 4.93 -2.27
CA GLY A 49 9.37 5.39 -2.58
C GLY A 49 8.26 4.71 -1.76
N ASN A 50 7.17 5.46 -1.52
CA ASN A 50 5.98 4.97 -0.85
C ASN A 50 4.74 5.43 -1.61
N THR A 51 3.75 4.55 -1.68
CA THR A 51 2.41 4.88 -2.15
C THR A 51 1.40 4.33 -1.17
N SER A 52 0.26 5.00 -1.05
CA SER A 52 -0.82 4.56 -0.18
C SER A 52 -2.20 4.94 -0.70
N LEU A 53 -3.22 4.21 -0.26
CA LEU A 53 -4.62 4.42 -0.61
C LEU A 53 -5.47 4.20 0.64
N LYS A 54 -6.33 5.17 0.99
CA LYS A 54 -7.40 4.96 1.98
C LYS A 54 -8.60 4.40 1.24
N SER A 55 -9.20 3.34 1.78
CA SER A 55 -10.37 2.67 1.21
C SER A 55 -11.14 1.95 2.32
N THR A 56 -12.08 1.10 1.94
CA THR A 56 -12.76 0.16 2.84
C THR A 56 -12.43 -1.28 2.47
N ALA A 57 -12.53 -2.18 3.43
CA ALA A 57 -12.40 -3.62 3.23
C ALA A 57 -13.44 -4.35 4.10
N VAL A 58 -13.70 -5.61 3.77
CA VAL A 58 -14.53 -6.49 4.60
C VAL A 58 -13.62 -7.38 5.42
N ASP A 59 -13.80 -7.40 6.74
CA ASP A 59 -13.03 -8.27 7.61
C ASP A 59 -13.61 -9.68 7.72
N VAL A 60 -12.95 -10.54 8.51
CA VAL A 60 -13.35 -11.95 8.68
C VAL A 60 -14.74 -12.14 9.30
N PHE A 61 -15.30 -11.10 9.91
CA PHE A 61 -16.65 -11.11 10.48
C PHE A 61 -17.71 -10.59 9.50
N GLY A 62 -17.30 -10.14 8.31
CA GLY A 62 -18.20 -9.56 7.32
C GLY A 62 -18.42 -8.06 7.50
N GLU A 63 -17.68 -7.41 8.42
CA GLU A 63 -17.87 -6.00 8.73
C GLU A 63 -17.03 -5.13 7.80
N GLU A 64 -17.61 -4.00 7.36
CA GLU A 64 -16.88 -3.00 6.60
C GLU A 64 -16.00 -2.16 7.53
N VAL A 65 -14.71 -2.07 7.18
CA VAL A 65 -13.70 -1.39 7.99
C VAL A 65 -12.87 -0.45 7.14
N GLU A 66 -12.55 0.73 7.66
CA GLU A 66 -11.64 1.66 7.01
C GLU A 66 -10.21 1.09 7.03
N VAL A 67 -9.57 1.10 5.87
CA VAL A 67 -8.20 0.60 5.70
C VAL A 67 -7.31 1.61 5.02
N LEU A 68 -6.02 1.46 5.28
CA LEU A 68 -4.94 2.11 4.56
C LEU A 68 -4.12 1.02 3.88
N HIS A 69 -4.13 0.99 2.55
CA HIS A 69 -3.18 0.24 1.76
C HIS A 69 -1.87 1.01 1.73
N ILE A 70 -0.74 0.37 2.03
CA ILE A 70 0.58 0.99 2.02
C ILE A 70 1.55 0.04 1.34
N LYS A 71 2.44 0.55 0.49
CA LYS A 71 3.55 -0.23 -0.07
C LYS A 71 4.33 -0.94 1.05
N GLY A 72 4.38 -2.27 0.99
CA GLY A 72 5.18 -3.07 1.89
C GLY A 72 6.67 -2.91 1.64
N SER A 73 7.49 -3.03 2.70
CA SER A 73 8.94 -3.15 2.55
C SER A 73 9.33 -4.34 1.66
N GLY A 74 10.40 -4.17 0.88
CA GLY A 74 10.91 -5.18 -0.05
C GLY A 74 10.22 -5.20 -1.43
N TRP A 75 9.18 -4.40 -1.64
CA TRP A 75 8.58 -4.22 -2.96
C TRP A 75 9.27 -3.10 -3.75
N ASP A 76 9.41 -3.31 -5.05
CA ASP A 76 9.80 -2.26 -5.99
C ASP A 76 8.51 -1.67 -6.61
N LEU A 77 8.40 -0.33 -6.61
CA LEU A 77 7.24 0.35 -7.18
C LEU A 77 7.09 0.07 -8.68
N GLU A 78 8.20 -0.12 -9.41
CA GLU A 78 8.20 -0.36 -10.87
C GLU A 78 7.37 -1.59 -11.25
N VAL A 79 7.40 -2.62 -10.39
CA VAL A 79 6.79 -3.94 -10.63
C VAL A 79 5.80 -4.37 -9.55
N ILE A 80 5.45 -3.48 -8.62
CA ILE A 80 4.57 -3.80 -7.48
C ILE A 80 3.27 -4.46 -7.92
N GLU A 81 2.77 -5.41 -7.14
CA GLU A 81 1.48 -6.05 -7.35
C GLU A 81 0.53 -5.72 -6.19
N ALA A 82 -0.75 -6.11 -6.29
CA ALA A 82 -1.75 -5.80 -5.27
C ALA A 82 -1.35 -6.32 -3.87
N VAL A 83 -0.72 -7.50 -3.79
CA VAL A 83 -0.19 -8.06 -2.53
C VAL A 83 0.96 -7.23 -1.93
N GLY A 84 1.62 -6.39 -2.74
CA GLY A 84 2.61 -5.43 -2.27
C GLY A 84 2.02 -4.17 -1.63
N LEU A 85 0.69 -4.03 -1.62
CA LEU A 85 -0.07 -2.97 -0.97
C LEU A 85 -0.97 -3.55 0.14
N PRO A 86 -0.40 -4.15 1.20
CA PRO A 86 -1.17 -4.71 2.30
C PRO A 86 -2.13 -3.69 2.92
N ALA A 87 -3.33 -4.17 3.30
CA ALA A 87 -4.34 -3.39 3.98
C ALA A 87 -4.12 -3.43 5.51
N VAL A 88 -3.98 -2.27 6.14
CA VAL A 88 -3.99 -2.12 7.60
C VAL A 88 -5.22 -1.34 8.06
N ARG A 89 -5.83 -1.72 9.18
CA ARG A 89 -6.97 -0.99 9.77
C ARG A 89 -6.59 0.46 10.07
N LEU A 90 -7.34 1.42 9.53
CA LEU A 90 -6.99 2.84 9.61
C LEU A 90 -7.21 3.43 11.00
N VAL A 91 -8.29 3.05 11.69
CA VAL A 91 -8.68 3.65 12.98
C VAL A 91 -7.57 3.52 14.04
N PRO A 92 -6.97 2.33 14.26
CA PRO A 92 -5.88 2.19 15.24
C PRO A 92 -4.61 2.98 14.86
N LEU A 93 -4.33 3.13 13.55
CA LEU A 93 -3.22 3.96 13.09
C LEU A 93 -3.47 5.45 13.37
N LEU A 94 -4.71 5.93 13.25
CA LEU A 94 -5.05 7.32 13.58
C LEU A 94 -4.88 7.62 15.07
N GLN A 95 -5.11 6.65 15.95
CA GLN A 95 -4.90 6.79 17.40
C GLN A 95 -3.43 7.07 17.76
N LEU A 96 -2.47 6.60 16.95
CA LEU A 96 -1.05 6.88 17.17
C LEU A 96 -0.72 8.38 17.16
N ARG A 97 -1.54 9.21 16.51
CA ARG A 97 -1.36 10.67 16.46
C ARG A 97 -1.47 11.35 17.83
N SER A 98 -2.09 10.70 18.83
CA SER A 98 -2.19 11.27 20.18
C SER A 98 -0.96 11.00 21.05
N LEU A 99 -0.01 10.20 20.57
CA LEU A 99 1.21 9.89 21.31
C LEU A 99 2.23 11.03 21.16
N ALA A 100 2.84 11.43 22.28
CA ALA A 100 3.92 12.43 22.26
C ALA A 100 5.19 11.92 21.57
N ALA A 101 5.42 10.61 21.63
CA ALA A 101 6.52 9.92 20.96
C ALA A 101 6.10 8.47 20.66
N LEU A 102 6.69 7.88 19.61
CA LEU A 102 6.48 6.49 19.21
C LEU A 102 7.79 5.95 18.64
N SER A 103 8.28 4.83 19.17
CA SER A 103 9.47 4.17 18.60
C SER A 103 9.12 3.45 17.29
N ASP A 104 10.12 3.26 16.43
CA ASP A 104 9.95 2.53 15.17
C ASP A 104 9.42 1.12 15.39
N GLU A 105 9.94 0.42 16.41
CA GLU A 105 9.51 -0.92 16.81
C GLU A 105 8.03 -0.94 17.21
N ALA A 106 7.60 0.03 18.02
CA ALA A 106 6.20 0.14 18.43
C ALA A 106 5.29 0.48 17.25
N MET A 107 5.74 1.38 16.35
CA MET A 107 5.03 1.71 15.12
C MET A 107 4.84 0.48 14.23
N VAL A 108 5.91 -0.29 13.97
CA VAL A 108 5.86 -1.52 13.17
C VAL A 108 4.95 -2.56 13.81
N ASN A 109 5.01 -2.72 15.13
CA ASN A 109 4.14 -3.64 15.85
C ASN A 109 2.66 -3.27 15.68
N VAL A 110 2.31 -1.99 15.81
CA VAL A 110 0.93 -1.53 15.60
C VAL A 110 0.49 -1.76 14.17
N GLN A 111 1.32 -1.48 13.16
CA GLN A 111 0.98 -1.75 11.76
C GLN A 111 0.73 -3.25 11.52
N ARG A 112 1.59 -4.12 12.07
CA ARG A 112 1.46 -5.59 11.93
C ARG A 112 0.22 -6.16 12.61
N LEU A 113 -0.09 -5.69 13.82
CA LEU A 113 -1.28 -6.11 14.57
C LEU A 113 -2.58 -5.72 13.85
N ASN A 114 -2.52 -4.73 12.96
CA ASN A 114 -3.68 -4.20 12.26
C ASN A 114 -3.77 -4.63 10.79
N LEU A 115 -2.92 -5.54 10.32
CA LEU A 115 -3.06 -6.15 9.01
C LEU A 115 -4.38 -6.95 8.92
N LEU A 116 -5.10 -6.79 7.81
CA LEU A 116 -6.27 -7.64 7.53
C LEU A 116 -5.87 -9.05 7.10
N ASP A 117 -4.74 -9.20 6.43
CA ASP A 117 -4.17 -10.49 6.04
C ASP A 117 -2.68 -10.51 6.37
N VAL A 118 -2.32 -11.32 7.37
CA VAL A 118 -0.95 -11.46 7.84
C VAL A 118 -0.02 -12.08 6.78
N SER A 119 -0.55 -12.81 5.80
CA SER A 119 0.25 -13.38 4.71
C SER A 119 0.82 -12.30 3.78
N THR A 120 0.18 -11.13 3.76
CA THR A 120 0.63 -9.95 3.01
C THR A 120 1.63 -9.08 3.80
N ALA A 121 1.99 -9.50 5.01
CA ALA A 121 2.94 -8.77 5.83
C ALA A 121 4.25 -8.56 5.05
N PRO A 122 4.80 -7.33 5.08
CA PRO A 122 6.06 -7.06 4.40
C PRO A 122 7.17 -7.99 4.87
N ARG A 123 7.91 -8.56 3.92
CA ARG A 123 9.02 -9.50 4.15
C ARG A 123 10.29 -8.80 4.63
N ASN A 124 10.18 -7.80 5.51
CA ASN A 124 11.24 -7.40 6.44
C ASN A 124 10.73 -6.27 7.36
N PRO A 125 10.77 -6.39 8.71
CA PRO A 125 10.88 -5.21 9.54
C PRO A 125 12.33 -4.75 9.42
N ALA A 126 12.62 -3.73 8.61
CA ALA A 126 13.92 -3.05 8.49
C ALA A 126 15.19 -3.95 8.53
N SER A 127 15.93 -4.02 7.44
CA SER A 127 17.32 -4.52 7.40
C SER A 127 18.12 -4.30 8.70
N TRP A 128 18.12 -5.30 9.59
CA TRP A 128 19.10 -5.48 10.66
C TRP A 128 20.16 -6.41 10.08
N ALA A 129 21.05 -5.84 9.27
CA ALA A 129 22.38 -6.40 9.09
C ALA A 129 23.31 -5.58 10.01
N PRO A 130 24.26 -6.24 10.72
CA PRO A 130 25.16 -5.58 11.68
C PRO A 130 26.05 -4.51 11.03
#